data_AF-A0A7L4P0D5-F1
#
_entry.id   AF-A0A7L4P0D5-F1
#
_cell.length_a   1.000
_cell.length_b   1.000
_cell.length_c   1.000
_cell.angle_alpha   90.00
_cell.angle_beta   90.00
_cell.angle_gamma   90.00
#
_symmetry.space_group_name_H-M   'P 1'
#
loop_
_entity.id
_entity.type
_entity.pdbx_description
1 polymer ?
#
loop_
_entity_poly.entity_id
_entity_poly.type
_entity_poly.pdbx_seq_one_letter_code
_entity_poly.pdbx_strand_id
1 'polypeptide(L)'
;MKIKKIIWDSMVYPFSNLKNVIILGIFCIIPIIGIPFVFGYSFRVIRSTLSSHNELPAFDELGEMFVDGLKVLLVGFVYISLPIILFGVFNVATKNAYFSDMYGMLIIMTAVILAIFAILLSSLAFIALGNMAKDDKMASAFKYKEIVEKIIPNR
;
A
#
# COMPACT_ATOMS: atom_id res chain seq x y z
N MET A 1 33.77 28.07 -13.65
CA MET A 1 32.31 28.09 -13.38
C MET A 1 32.08 27.69 -11.92
N LYS A 2 31.36 28.47 -11.10
CA LYS A 2 31.18 28.15 -9.67
C LYS A 2 30.03 27.14 -9.51
N ILE A 3 30.31 25.91 -9.06
CA ILE A 3 29.32 24.82 -8.84
C ILE A 3 28.07 25.30 -8.08
N LYS A 4 28.26 26.17 -7.07
CA LYS A 4 27.18 26.82 -6.33
C LYS A 4 26.14 27.52 -7.23
N LYS A 5 26.59 28.21 -8.27
CA LYS A 5 25.70 28.92 -9.21
C LYS A 5 24.88 27.94 -10.05
N ILE A 6 25.49 26.85 -10.49
CA ILE A 6 24.81 25.80 -11.25
C ILE A 6 23.72 25.14 -10.41
N ILE A 7 24.03 24.78 -9.15
CA ILE A 7 23.06 24.18 -8.23
C ILE A 7 21.89 25.15 -7.99
N TRP A 8 22.20 26.42 -7.76
CA TRP A 8 21.19 27.44 -7.54
C TRP A 8 20.30 27.68 -8.75
N ASP A 9 20.90 27.86 -9.93
CA ASP A 9 20.18 28.09 -11.18
C ASP A 9 19.28 26.88 -11.49
N SER A 10 19.77 25.64 -11.32
CA SER A 10 18.97 24.43 -11.50
C SER A 10 17.78 24.31 -10.54
N MET A 11 17.90 24.81 -9.30
CA MET A 11 16.78 24.77 -8.34
C MET A 11 15.72 25.81 -8.65
N VAL A 12 16.12 27.02 -9.05
CA VAL A 12 15.19 28.13 -9.34
C VAL A 12 14.56 28.00 -10.72
N TYR A 13 15.26 27.37 -11.67
CA TYR A 13 14.83 27.26 -13.06
C TYR A 13 13.45 26.60 -13.25
N PRO A 14 13.08 25.48 -12.58
CA PRO A 14 11.73 24.91 -12.67
C PRO A 14 10.63 25.86 -12.17
N PHE A 15 10.93 26.73 -11.21
CA PHE A 15 9.98 27.69 -10.64
C PHE A 15 9.93 29.02 -11.41
N SER A 16 10.83 29.24 -12.36
CA SER A 16 10.88 30.48 -13.15
C SER A 16 9.64 30.70 -14.02
N ASN A 17 8.93 29.62 -14.36
CA ASN A 17 7.71 29.67 -15.15
C ASN A 17 6.52 29.14 -14.34
N LEU A 18 5.77 30.07 -13.75
CA LEU A 18 4.61 29.76 -12.90
C LEU A 18 3.56 28.89 -13.62
N LYS A 19 3.37 29.08 -14.95
CA LYS A 19 2.47 28.25 -15.75
C LYS A 19 2.92 26.78 -15.75
N ASN A 20 4.21 26.53 -15.94
CA ASN A 20 4.76 25.17 -15.91
C ASN A 20 4.65 24.54 -14.52
N VAL A 21 4.89 25.31 -13.46
CA VAL A 21 4.72 24.86 -12.06
C VAL A 21 3.28 24.42 -11.79
N ILE A 22 2.30 25.22 -12.21
CA ILE A 22 0.87 24.89 -12.02
C ILE A 22 0.49 23.63 -12.81
N ILE A 23 0.93 23.53 -14.07
CA ILE A 23 0.66 22.35 -14.91
C ILE A 23 1.24 21.09 -14.25
N LEU A 24 2.51 21.13 -13.85
CA LEU A 24 3.15 20.01 -13.15
C LEU A 24 2.46 19.68 -11.83
N GLY A 25 2.06 20.70 -11.06
CA GLY A 25 1.32 20.53 -9.82
C GLY A 25 -0.01 19.79 -10.02
N ILE A 26 -0.77 20.15 -11.07
CA ILE A 26 -2.02 19.45 -11.43
C ILE A 26 -1.72 17.99 -11.79
N PHE A 27 -0.70 17.74 -12.61
CA PHE A 27 -0.28 16.36 -12.94
C PHE A 27 0.11 15.54 -11.70
N CYS A 28 0.66 16.16 -10.66
CA CYS A 28 0.94 15.49 -9.38
C CYS A 28 -0.32 15.20 -8.55
N ILE A 29 -1.37 16.02 -8.63
CA ILE A 29 -2.60 15.85 -7.86
C ILE A 29 -3.50 14.77 -8.46
N ILE A 30 -3.55 14.65 -9.79
CA ILE A 30 -4.37 13.66 -10.50
C ILE A 30 -4.21 12.24 -9.94
N PRO A 31 -2.99 11.67 -9.77
CA PRO A 31 -2.84 10.34 -9.21
C PRO A 31 -3.25 10.27 -7.73
N ILE A 32 -2.99 11.32 -6.94
CA ILE A 32 -3.35 11.36 -5.51
C ILE A 32 -4.86 11.24 -5.32
N ILE A 33 -5.64 11.91 -6.18
CA ILE A 33 -7.11 11.84 -6.15
C ILE A 33 -7.62 10.59 -6.88
N GLY A 34 -7.00 10.22 -7.99
CA GLY A 34 -7.43 9.10 -8.84
C GLY A 34 -7.22 7.73 -8.21
N ILE A 35 -6.13 7.53 -7.47
CA ILE A 35 -5.81 6.25 -6.83
C ILE A 35 -6.94 5.77 -5.88
N PRO A 36 -7.43 6.59 -4.94
CA PRO A 36 -8.59 6.24 -4.12
C PRO A 36 -9.80 5.83 -4.95
N PHE A 37 -10.13 6.53 -6.04
CA PHE A 37 -11.27 6.17 -6.88
C PHE A 37 -11.12 4.79 -7.55
N VAL A 38 -9.93 4.46 -8.03
CA VAL A 38 -9.65 3.15 -8.64
C VAL A 38 -9.82 2.02 -7.61
N PHE A 39 -9.27 2.20 -6.41
CA PHE A 39 -9.39 1.21 -5.34
C PHE A 39 -10.82 1.10 -4.78
N GLY A 40 -11.51 2.23 -4.65
CA GLY A 40 -12.90 2.29 -4.21
C GLY A 40 -13.84 1.57 -5.17
N TYR A 41 -13.69 1.79 -6.47
CA TYR A 41 -14.48 1.08 -7.47
C TYR A 41 -14.17 -0.42 -7.46
N SER A 42 -12.89 -0.78 -7.37
CA SER A 42 -12.47 -2.18 -7.26
C SER A 42 -13.07 -2.86 -6.02
N PHE A 43 -13.14 -2.15 -4.91
CA PHE A 43 -13.77 -2.63 -3.68
C PHE A 43 -15.28 -2.83 -3.83
N ARG A 44 -15.96 -1.90 -4.53
CA ARG A 44 -17.38 -2.03 -4.85
C ARG A 44 -17.65 -3.26 -5.71
N VAL A 45 -16.78 -3.57 -6.68
CA VAL A 45 -16.86 -4.80 -7.49
C VAL A 45 -16.76 -6.06 -6.59
N ILE A 46 -15.84 -6.08 -5.64
CA ILE A 46 -15.70 -7.18 -4.66
C ILE A 46 -17.01 -7.33 -3.85
N ARG A 47 -17.56 -6.22 -3.35
CA ARG A 47 -18.80 -6.20 -2.57
C ARG A 47 -20.01 -6.73 -3.36
N SER A 48 -20.17 -6.33 -4.62
CA SER A 48 -21.26 -6.80 -5.48
C SER A 48 -21.13 -8.30 -5.79
N THR A 49 -19.91 -8.76 -6.08
CA THR A 49 -19.62 -10.18 -6.34
C THR A 49 -19.97 -11.05 -5.12
N LEU A 50 -19.60 -10.60 -3.92
CA LEU A 50 -19.93 -11.30 -2.67
C LEU A 50 -21.42 -11.30 -2.35
N SER A 51 -22.15 -10.28 -2.82
CA SER A 51 -23.60 -10.16 -2.64
C SER A 51 -24.40 -10.94 -3.69
N SER A 52 -23.75 -11.79 -4.49
CA SER A 52 -24.35 -12.53 -5.62
C SER A 52 -25.00 -11.66 -6.70
N HIS A 53 -24.66 -10.37 -6.75
CA HIS A 53 -25.07 -9.49 -7.84
C HIS A 53 -24.02 -9.63 -8.94
N ASN A 54 -24.40 -10.26 -10.06
CA ASN A 54 -23.52 -10.44 -11.22
C ASN A 54 -23.47 -9.20 -12.14
N GLU A 55 -23.97 -8.06 -11.66
CA GLU A 55 -23.98 -6.82 -12.42
C GLU A 55 -22.79 -5.93 -12.01
N LEU A 56 -22.23 -5.23 -13.00
CA LEU A 56 -21.18 -4.25 -12.76
C LEU A 56 -21.75 -3.09 -11.94
N PRO A 57 -21.11 -2.72 -10.80
CA PRO A 57 -21.57 -1.60 -10.01
C PRO A 57 -21.61 -0.31 -10.83
N ALA A 58 -22.61 0.52 -10.61
CA ALA A 58 -22.67 1.84 -11.21
C ALA A 58 -21.51 2.71 -10.70
N PHE A 59 -21.08 3.66 -11.54
CA PHE A 59 -20.09 4.68 -11.18
C PHE A 59 -20.79 5.92 -10.59
N ASP A 60 -21.54 5.69 -9.53
CA ASP A 60 -22.28 6.67 -8.74
C ASP A 60 -21.69 6.80 -7.33
N GLU A 61 -22.26 7.68 -6.51
CA GLU A 61 -21.86 7.83 -5.10
C GLU A 61 -20.34 8.03 -4.93
N LEU A 62 -19.78 8.96 -5.72
CA LEU A 62 -18.33 9.22 -5.79
C LEU A 62 -17.71 9.48 -4.40
N GLY A 63 -18.45 10.12 -3.49
CA GLY A 63 -17.99 10.36 -2.12
C GLY A 63 -17.75 9.07 -1.34
N GLU A 64 -18.67 8.10 -1.41
CA GLU A 64 -18.51 6.82 -0.73
C GLU A 64 -17.40 5.99 -1.38
N MET A 65 -17.34 5.99 -2.72
CA MET A 65 -16.28 5.32 -3.46
C MET A 65 -14.89 5.87 -3.09
N PHE A 66 -14.76 7.18 -2.93
CA PHE A 66 -13.51 7.80 -2.48
C PHE A 66 -13.13 7.34 -1.06
N VAL A 67 -14.09 7.35 -0.13
CA VAL A 67 -13.87 6.91 1.27
C VAL A 67 -13.50 5.43 1.33
N ASP A 68 -14.19 4.57 0.57
CA ASP A 68 -13.86 3.14 0.50
C ASP A 68 -12.48 2.91 -0.10
N GLY A 69 -12.11 3.67 -1.14
CA GLY A 69 -10.75 3.70 -1.67
C GLY A 69 -9.70 4.02 -0.61
N LEU A 70 -9.95 5.03 0.23
CA LEU A 70 -9.07 5.35 1.35
C LEU A 70 -8.99 4.21 2.38
N LYS A 71 -10.11 3.55 2.70
CA LYS A 71 -10.11 2.38 3.60
C LYS A 71 -9.25 1.25 3.03
N VAL A 72 -9.39 0.94 1.74
CA VAL A 72 -8.59 -0.09 1.04
C VAL A 72 -7.11 0.27 1.10
N LEU A 73 -6.76 1.52 0.81
CA LEU A 73 -5.37 2.00 0.88
C LEU A 73 -4.80 1.89 2.30
N LEU A 74 -5.57 2.25 3.32
CA LEU A 74 -5.16 2.13 4.72
C LEU A 74 -4.93 0.67 5.12
N VAL A 75 -5.84 -0.24 4.74
CA VAL A 75 -5.66 -1.68 4.99
C VAL A 75 -4.42 -2.18 4.27
N GLY A 76 -4.23 -1.86 2.98
CA GLY A 76 -3.05 -2.23 2.21
C GLY A 76 -1.76 -1.70 2.85
N PHE A 77 -1.77 -0.46 3.34
CA PHE A 77 -0.63 0.14 4.05
C PHE A 77 -0.28 -0.63 5.32
N VAL A 78 -1.28 -1.03 6.12
CA VAL A 78 -1.05 -1.84 7.33
C VAL A 78 -0.40 -3.17 6.98
N TYR A 79 -0.91 -3.89 5.97
CA TYR A 79 -0.36 -5.18 5.56
C TYR A 79 1.07 -5.08 4.99
N ILE A 80 1.39 -4.03 4.22
CA ILE A 80 2.74 -3.79 3.67
C ILE A 80 3.70 -3.29 4.76
N SER A 81 3.21 -2.54 5.74
CA SER A 81 4.06 -2.01 6.82
C SER A 81 4.64 -3.13 7.70
N LEU A 82 3.91 -4.23 7.88
CA LEU A 82 4.33 -5.33 8.75
C LEU A 82 5.70 -5.93 8.38
N PRO A 83 5.96 -6.41 7.14
CA PRO A 83 7.28 -6.92 6.77
C PRO A 83 8.37 -5.85 6.81
N ILE A 84 8.05 -4.59 6.50
CA ILE A 84 9.01 -3.47 6.55
C ILE A 84 9.45 -3.20 7.98
N ILE A 85 8.51 -3.15 8.92
CA ILE A 85 8.80 -2.95 10.35
C ILE A 85 9.64 -4.11 10.87
N LEU A 86 9.28 -5.36 10.55
CA LEU A 86 10.06 -6.54 10.94
C LEU A 86 11.49 -6.48 10.39
N PHE A 87 11.66 -6.09 9.13
CA PHE A 87 12.98 -5.89 8.55
C PHE A 87 13.76 -4.81 9.29
N GLY A 88 13.15 -3.65 9.55
CA GLY A 88 13.78 -2.53 10.26
C GLY A 88 14.24 -2.93 11.66
N VAL A 89 13.36 -3.59 12.44
CA VAL A 89 13.68 -4.08 13.79
C VAL A 89 14.84 -5.06 13.75
N PHE A 90 14.82 -6.03 12.83
CA PHE A 90 15.90 -7.01 12.69
C PHE A 90 17.24 -6.36 12.32
N ASN A 91 17.23 -5.40 11.38
CA ASN A 91 18.45 -4.68 11.00
C ASN A 91 19.04 -3.92 12.17
N VAL A 92 18.22 -3.20 12.94
CA VAL A 92 18.68 -2.46 14.14
C VAL A 92 19.25 -3.40 15.19
N ALA A 93 18.60 -4.55 15.43
CA ALA A 93 19.03 -5.52 16.43
C ALA A 93 20.37 -6.20 16.09
N THR A 94 20.66 -6.39 14.79
CA THR A 94 21.82 -7.18 14.33
C THR A 94 23.03 -6.33 13.93
N LYS A 95 22.84 -5.03 13.68
CA LYS A 95 23.88 -4.10 13.18
C LYS A 95 25.17 -4.09 14.01
N ASN A 96 25.08 -4.18 15.34
CA ASN A 96 26.25 -4.12 16.22
C ASN A 96 26.74 -5.49 16.70
N ALA A 97 26.05 -6.57 16.31
CA ALA A 97 26.30 -7.91 16.83
C ALA A 97 27.27 -8.74 15.96
N TYR A 98 27.51 -8.33 14.71
CA TYR A 98 28.26 -9.11 13.72
C TYR A 98 29.35 -8.28 13.04
N PHE A 99 30.42 -8.94 12.60
CA PHE A 99 31.42 -8.36 11.70
C PHE A 99 30.80 -8.02 10.33
N SER A 100 31.38 -7.04 9.61
CA SER A 100 30.83 -6.46 8.37
C SER A 100 30.42 -7.49 7.32
N ASP A 101 31.25 -8.51 7.10
CA ASP A 101 31.06 -9.47 6.02
C ASP A 101 29.93 -10.47 6.35
N MET A 102 29.82 -10.87 7.63
CA MET A 102 28.71 -11.72 8.10
C MET A 102 27.38 -10.95 8.14
N TYR A 103 27.43 -9.67 8.50
CA TYR A 103 26.25 -8.80 8.54
C TYR A 103 25.62 -8.64 7.14
N GLY A 104 26.45 -8.45 6.09
CA GLY A 104 25.97 -8.33 4.71
C GLY A 104 25.20 -9.57 4.25
N MET A 105 25.74 -10.77 4.50
CA MET A 105 25.06 -12.03 4.16
C MET A 105 23.75 -12.22 4.96
N LEU A 106 23.77 -11.90 6.25
CA LEU A 106 22.60 -12.00 7.14
C LEU A 106 21.45 -11.12 6.66
N ILE A 107 21.73 -9.88 6.24
CA ILE A 107 20.70 -8.96 5.73
C ILE A 107 20.04 -9.53 4.48
N ILE A 108 20.83 -10.06 3.54
CA ILE A 108 20.30 -10.62 2.28
C ILE A 108 19.39 -11.81 2.59
N MET A 109 19.83 -12.73 3.47
CA MET A 109 19.02 -13.87 3.87
C MET A 109 17.69 -13.44 4.52
N THR A 110 17.74 -12.49 5.45
CA THR A 110 16.53 -11.98 6.09
C THR A 110 15.62 -11.22 5.12
N ALA A 111 16.19 -10.47 4.18
CA ALA A 111 15.42 -9.79 3.13
C ALA A 111 14.67 -10.80 2.24
N VAL A 112 15.33 -11.91 1.86
CA VAL A 112 14.69 -12.98 1.07
C VAL A 112 13.55 -13.64 1.84
N ILE A 113 13.77 -13.99 3.12
CA ILE A 113 12.74 -14.58 3.98
C ILE A 113 11.55 -13.62 4.13
N LEU A 114 11.80 -12.34 4.36
CA LEU A 114 10.75 -11.34 4.51
C LEU A 114 10.05 -11.00 3.19
N ALA A 115 10.73 -11.12 2.05
CA ALA A 115 10.10 -11.01 0.73
C ALA A 115 9.09 -12.14 0.52
N ILE A 116 9.46 -13.39 0.86
CA ILE A 116 8.54 -14.53 0.83
C ILE A 116 7.36 -14.28 1.77
N PHE A 117 7.63 -13.83 2.99
CA PHE A 117 6.60 -13.48 3.96
C PHE A 117 5.67 -12.36 3.48
N ALA A 118 6.19 -11.35 2.78
CA ALA A 118 5.40 -10.27 2.20
C ALA A 118 4.46 -10.77 1.09
N ILE A 119 4.91 -11.73 0.28
CA ILE A 119 4.06 -12.37 -0.74
C ILE A 119 2.92 -13.16 -0.06
N LEU A 120 3.20 -13.87 1.04
CA LEU A 120 2.16 -14.55 1.80
C LEU A 120 1.17 -13.55 2.41
N LEU A 121 1.65 -12.45 3.00
CA LEU A 121 0.80 -11.39 3.55
C LEU A 121 -0.06 -10.70 2.49
N SER A 122 0.44 -10.52 1.27
CA SER A 122 -0.35 -9.90 0.20
C SER A 122 -1.55 -10.78 -0.20
N SER A 123 -1.41 -12.12 -0.17
CA SER A 123 -2.54 -13.03 -0.34
C SER A 123 -3.60 -12.86 0.75
N LEU A 124 -3.17 -12.66 2.00
CA LEU A 124 -4.07 -12.40 3.14
C LEU A 124 -4.78 -11.06 3.02
N ALA A 125 -4.14 -10.06 2.42
CA ALA A 125 -4.76 -8.74 2.18
C ALA A 125 -5.99 -8.84 1.27
N PHE A 126 -6.00 -9.71 0.25
CA PHE A 126 -7.20 -9.92 -0.57
C PHE A 126 -8.36 -10.51 0.23
N ILE A 127 -8.09 -11.47 1.12
CA ILE A 127 -9.11 -12.06 2.00
C ILE A 127 -9.62 -11.01 3.01
N ALA A 128 -8.71 -10.18 3.54
CA ALA A 128 -9.04 -9.07 4.43
C ALA A 128 -9.99 -8.07 3.76
N LEU A 129 -9.73 -7.71 2.50
CA LEU A 129 -10.64 -6.86 1.71
C LEU A 129 -12.00 -7.53 1.49
N GLY A 130 -12.04 -8.84 1.23
CA GLY A 130 -13.30 -9.59 1.14
C GLY A 130 -14.11 -9.56 2.44
N ASN A 131 -13.45 -9.71 3.59
CA ASN A 131 -14.12 -9.60 4.90
C ASN A 131 -14.60 -8.17 5.19
N MET A 132 -13.82 -7.15 4.82
CA MET A 132 -14.23 -5.75 4.90
C MET A 132 -15.45 -5.47 4.02
N ALA A 133 -15.50 -6.02 2.81
CA ALA A 133 -16.61 -5.89 1.89
C ALA A 133 -17.88 -6.59 2.40
N LYS A 134 -17.72 -7.74 3.09
CA LYS A 134 -18.84 -8.50 3.68
C LYS A 134 -19.45 -7.79 4.89
N ASP A 135 -18.63 -7.30 5.80
CA ASP A 135 -19.09 -6.76 7.09
C ASP A 135 -19.30 -5.23 7.07
N ASP A 136 -18.93 -4.56 5.97
CA ASP A 136 -18.94 -3.10 5.78
C ASP A 136 -18.17 -2.33 6.88
N LYS A 137 -17.19 -3.00 7.51
CA LYS A 137 -16.40 -2.47 8.61
C LYS A 137 -14.92 -2.67 8.32
N MET A 138 -14.16 -1.58 8.38
CA MET A 138 -12.70 -1.62 8.20
C MET A 138 -12.02 -2.55 9.20
N ALA A 139 -12.51 -2.63 10.44
CA ALA A 139 -11.99 -3.53 11.46
C ALA A 139 -12.07 -5.01 11.05
N SER A 140 -13.03 -5.40 10.20
CA SER A 140 -13.19 -6.77 9.73
C SER A 140 -12.05 -7.22 8.81
N ALA A 141 -11.31 -6.29 8.22
CA ALA A 141 -10.07 -6.60 7.50
C ALA A 141 -9.02 -7.28 8.39
N PHE A 142 -9.01 -6.99 9.70
CA PHE A 142 -7.97 -7.45 10.62
C PHE A 142 -8.37 -8.67 11.47
N LYS A 143 -9.54 -9.27 11.20
CA LYS A 143 -10.01 -10.46 11.90
C LYS A 143 -9.24 -11.70 11.46
N TYR A 144 -8.00 -11.83 11.93
CA TYR A 144 -7.06 -12.87 11.50
C TYR A 144 -7.58 -14.31 11.71
N LYS A 145 -8.36 -14.56 12.77
CA LYS A 145 -8.93 -15.89 13.05
C LYS A 145 -9.85 -16.36 11.93
N GLU A 146 -10.75 -15.49 11.47
CA GLU A 146 -11.67 -15.79 10.37
C GLU A 146 -10.91 -15.97 9.05
N ILE A 147 -9.81 -15.24 8.85
CA ILE A 147 -8.94 -15.37 7.68
C ILE A 147 -8.25 -16.75 7.68
N VAL A 148 -7.67 -17.16 8.80
CA VAL A 148 -6.96 -18.45 8.94
C VAL A 148 -7.93 -19.62 8.83
N GLU A 149 -9.12 -19.53 9.43
CA GLU A 149 -10.14 -20.58 9.37
C GLU A 149 -10.68 -20.81 7.95
N LYS A 150 -10.80 -19.76 7.13
CA LYS A 150 -11.15 -19.90 5.70
C LYS A 150 -10.08 -20.63 4.89
N ILE A 151 -8.81 -20.52 5.28
CA ILE A 151 -7.67 -21.13 4.57
C ILE A 151 -7.44 -22.57 5.07
N ILE A 152 -7.56 -22.79 6.37
CA ILE A 152 -7.39 -24.08 7.03
C ILE A 152 -8.69 -24.39 7.77
N PRO A 153 -9.72 -24.92 7.09
CA PRO A 153 -10.95 -25.30 7.75
C PRO A 153 -10.65 -26.43 8.74
N ASN A 154 -10.95 -26.21 10.01
CA ASN A 154 -10.93 -27.29 11.00
C ASN A 154 -11.95 -28.34 10.53
N ARG A 155 -11.47 -29.56 10.26
CA ARG A 155 -12.32 -30.72 9.98
C ARG A 155 -13.12 -31.11 11.22
#